data_AF-A0A510DX05-F1
#
_entry.id   AF-A0A510DX05-F1
#
_cell.length_a   1.000
_cell.length_b   1.000
_cell.length_c   1.000
_cell.angle_alpha   90.00
_cell.angle_beta   90.00
_cell.angle_gamma   90.00
#
_symmetry.space_group_name_H-M   'P 1'
#
loop_
_entity.id
_entity.type
_entity.pdbx_description
1 polymer ?
#
loop_
_entity_poly.entity_id
_entity_poly.type
_entity_poly.pdbx_seq_one_letter_code
_entity_poly.pdbx_strand_id
1 'polypeptide(L)'
;MQKRSYSKSIEVFYGVSSPIVEDLIHYLIDSNFDIKDLPPEFRARPIIVTPHRVEIEIKGGIVVTIIMRKRLVSLIVEESSRKGEIKVK
;
A
#
# COMPACT_ATOMS: atom_id res chain seq x y z
N MET A 1 1.18 -4.85 34.16
CA MET A 1 0.99 -5.33 32.77
C MET A 1 1.81 -4.44 31.85
N GLN A 2 3.03 -4.83 31.48
CA GLN A 2 3.83 -4.05 30.51
C GLN A 2 3.22 -4.23 29.13
N LYS A 3 2.61 -3.17 28.57
CA LYS A 3 2.28 -3.13 27.13
C LYS A 3 3.61 -3.17 26.39
N ARG A 4 4.00 -4.35 25.90
CA ARG A 4 5.15 -4.48 25.00
C ARG A 4 4.83 -3.65 23.75
N SER A 5 5.43 -2.47 23.66
CA SER A 5 5.38 -1.65 22.46
C SER A 5 6.26 -2.34 21.42
N TYR A 6 5.67 -3.25 20.63
CA TYR A 6 6.35 -3.84 19.50
C TYR A 6 6.40 -2.78 18.39
N SER A 7 7.49 -2.02 18.33
CA SER A 7 7.75 -1.13 17.20
C SER A 7 7.98 -1.98 15.95
N LYS A 8 7.02 -2.00 15.03
CA LYS A 8 7.26 -2.52 13.67
C LYS A 8 8.07 -1.47 12.91
N SER A 9 9.19 -1.87 12.30
CA SER A 9 9.90 -1.01 11.36
C SER A 9 9.17 -1.00 10.02
N ILE A 10 9.25 0.12 9.30
CA ILE A 10 8.66 0.27 7.97
C ILE A 10 9.77 0.63 6.98
N GLU A 11 9.84 -0.11 5.88
CA GLU A 11 10.72 0.16 4.74
C GLU A 11 9.88 0.45 3.51
N VAL A 12 10.23 1.49 2.77
CA VAL A 12 9.51 1.88 1.55
C VAL A 12 10.48 1.86 0.37
N PHE A 13 10.07 1.17 -0.70
CA PHE A 13 10.78 1.06 -1.96
C PHE A 13 9.96 1.79 -3.03
N TYR A 14 10.49 2.91 -3.53
CA TYR A 14 9.85 3.71 -4.57
C TYR A 14 10.35 3.30 -5.96
N GLY A 15 9.48 2.71 -6.77
CA GLY A 15 9.62 2.60 -8.22
C GLY A 15 9.01 3.80 -8.97
N VAL A 16 8.13 4.56 -8.30
CA VAL A 16 7.52 5.80 -8.80
C VAL A 16 7.31 6.79 -7.65
N SER A 17 7.41 8.09 -7.93
CA SER A 17 7.07 9.15 -6.97
C SER A 17 5.67 9.69 -7.26
N SER A 18 4.82 9.74 -6.24
CA SER A 18 3.46 10.27 -6.37
C SER A 18 2.95 10.82 -5.02
N PRO A 19 2.34 12.01 -4.98
CA PRO A 19 1.81 12.58 -3.73
C PRO A 19 0.80 11.68 -3.02
N ILE A 20 -0.04 10.98 -3.78
CA ILE A 20 -1.04 10.06 -3.22
C ILE A 20 -0.41 8.84 -2.53
N VAL A 21 0.83 8.49 -2.89
CA VAL A 21 1.59 7.42 -2.24
C VAL A 21 2.14 7.90 -0.91
N GLU A 22 2.61 9.14 -0.84
CA GLU A 22 3.06 9.74 0.42
C GLU A 22 1.89 9.80 1.42
N ASP A 23 0.73 10.29 0.99
CA ASP A 23 -0.50 10.31 1.79
C ASP A 23 -0.88 8.91 2.30
N LEU A 24 -0.75 7.89 1.44
CA LEU A 24 -1.02 6.51 1.81
C LEU A 24 -0.02 5.98 2.83
N ILE A 25 1.28 6.25 2.67
CA ILE A 25 2.32 5.83 3.62
C ILE A 25 2.09 6.47 4.98
N HIS A 26 1.76 7.76 5.02
CA HIS A 26 1.40 8.47 6.25
C HIS A 26 0.18 7.82 6.93
N TYR A 27 -0.88 7.54 6.17
CA TYR A 27 -2.04 6.81 6.68
C TYR A 27 -1.67 5.45 7.28
N LEU A 28 -0.80 4.69 6.61
CA LEU A 28 -0.38 3.36 7.04
C LEU A 28 0.52 3.37 8.30
N ILE A 29 1.30 4.43 8.51
CA ILE A 29 2.14 4.60 9.70
C ILE A 29 1.29 4.97 10.91
N ASP A 30 0.31 5.86 10.72
CA ASP A 30 -0.46 6.44 11.82
C ASP A 30 -1.62 5.55 12.28
N SER A 31 -2.09 4.62 11.42
CA SER A 31 -3.20 3.72 11.71
C SER A 31 -2.72 2.29 11.97
N ASN A 32 -3.38 1.57 12.89
CA ASN A 32 -3.18 0.13 13.11
C ASN A 32 -3.85 -0.69 11.97
N PHE A 33 -3.48 -0.33 10.75
CA PHE A 33 -4.16 -0.44 9.46
C PHE A 33 -4.97 -1.70 9.16
N ASP A 34 -6.19 -1.51 8.64
CA ASP A 34 -6.95 -2.49 7.86
C ASP A 34 -7.15 -1.97 6.43
N ILE A 35 -6.85 -2.80 5.43
CA ILE A 35 -7.03 -2.52 3.99
C ILE A 35 -8.47 -2.17 3.62
N LYS A 36 -9.43 -2.67 4.40
CA LYS A 36 -10.86 -2.41 4.20
C LYS A 36 -11.27 -0.99 4.55
N ASP A 37 -10.49 -0.35 5.42
CA ASP A 37 -10.73 1.00 5.90
C ASP A 37 -9.89 2.03 5.13
N LEU A 38 -9.45 1.70 3.91
CA LEU A 38 -8.73 2.68 3.09
C LEU A 38 -9.67 3.84 2.71
N PRO A 39 -9.25 5.09 2.95
CA PRO A 39 -10.02 6.25 2.55
C PRO A 39 -10.36 6.25 1.04
N PRO A 40 -11.60 6.62 0.67
CA PRO A 40 -12.09 6.51 -0.71
C PRO A 40 -11.30 7.37 -1.72
N GLU A 41 -10.59 8.40 -1.27
CA GLU A 41 -9.69 9.23 -2.08
C GLU A 41 -8.57 8.43 -2.75
N PHE A 42 -8.11 7.35 -2.11
CA PHE A 42 -7.11 6.45 -2.69
C PHE A 42 -7.67 5.65 -3.88
N ARG A 43 -9.01 5.55 -4.00
CA ARG A 43 -9.72 4.70 -4.97
C ARG A 43 -9.10 3.30 -5.05
N ALA A 44 -8.71 2.78 -3.89
CA ALA A 44 -7.96 1.55 -3.79
C ALA A 44 -8.80 0.36 -4.24
N ARG A 45 -8.22 -0.47 -5.10
CA ARG A 45 -8.79 -1.73 -5.55
C ARG A 45 -7.86 -2.85 -5.14
N PRO A 46 -8.32 -3.83 -4.34
CA PRO A 46 -7.50 -4.96 -3.97
C PRO A 46 -7.22 -5.85 -5.19
N ILE A 47 -5.95 -6.24 -5.35
CA ILE A 47 -5.49 -7.24 -6.31
C ILE A 47 -5.25 -8.56 -5.57
N ILE A 48 -4.51 -8.51 -4.46
CA ILE A 48 -4.19 -9.68 -3.61
C ILE A 48 -4.37 -9.29 -2.14
N VAL A 49 -5.07 -10.12 -1.36
CA VAL A 49 -5.23 -9.90 0.08
C VAL A 49 -4.97 -11.21 0.81
N THR A 50 -3.87 -11.26 1.55
CA THR A 50 -3.48 -12.39 2.41
C THR A 50 -2.96 -11.88 3.75
N PRO A 51 -2.85 -12.74 4.79
CA PRO A 51 -2.34 -12.33 6.10
C PRO A 51 -0.90 -11.77 6.10
N HIS A 52 -0.11 -12.02 5.05
CA HIS A 52 1.29 -11.63 4.97
C HIS A 52 1.60 -10.68 3.80
N ARG A 53 0.69 -10.55 2.85
CA ARG A 53 0.86 -9.74 1.66
C ARG A 53 -0.48 -9.14 1.25
N VAL A 54 -0.46 -7.83 1.04
CA VAL A 54 -1.58 -7.08 0.49
C VAL A 54 -1.08 -6.31 -0.71
N GLU A 55 -1.80 -6.38 -1.82
CA GLU A 55 -1.49 -5.68 -3.05
C GLU A 55 -2.75 -4.93 -3.48
N ILE A 56 -2.61 -3.63 -3.67
CA ILE A 56 -3.69 -2.75 -4.09
C ILE A 56 -3.25 -1.91 -5.29
N GLU A 57 -4.19 -1.65 -6.18
CA GLU A 57 -4.05 -0.58 -7.16
C GLU A 57 -4.77 0.67 -6.64
N ILE A 58 -4.08 1.79 -6.55
CA ILE A 58 -4.65 3.08 -6.17
C ILE A 58 -4.80 3.99 -7.39
N LYS A 59 -5.49 5.12 -7.19
CA LYS A 59 -5.69 6.15 -8.21
C LYS A 59 -4.37 6.52 -8.89
N GLY A 60 -4.43 6.70 -10.21
CA GLY A 60 -3.26 7.02 -11.02
C GLY A 60 -2.57 5.77 -11.60
N GLY A 61 -3.15 4.58 -11.40
CA GLY A 61 -2.59 3.32 -11.90
C GLY A 61 -1.29 2.99 -11.17
N ILE A 62 -1.26 3.18 -9.85
CA ILE A 62 -0.11 2.87 -9.02
C ILE A 62 -0.45 1.60 -8.25
N VAL A 63 0.45 0.64 -8.24
CA VAL A 63 0.35 -0.57 -7.43
C VAL A 63 1.19 -0.40 -6.18
N VAL A 64 0.59 -0.69 -5.03
CA VAL A 64 1.27 -0.69 -3.74
C VAL A 64 1.18 -2.10 -3.18
N THR A 65 2.35 -2.72 -3.00
CA THR A 65 2.49 -4.03 -2.37
C THR A 65 3.00 -3.86 -0.95
N ILE A 66 2.21 -4.29 0.02
CA ILE A 66 2.50 -4.28 1.45
C ILE A 66 2.82 -5.71 1.87
N ILE A 67 4.03 -5.94 2.36
CA ILE A 67 4.49 -7.24 2.86
C ILE A 67 4.66 -7.15 4.37
N MET A 68 3.84 -7.90 5.10
CA MET A 68 3.84 -7.94 6.56
C MET A 68 4.72 -9.08 7.07
N ARG A 69 5.85 -8.73 7.70
CA ARG A 69 6.73 -9.65 8.44
C ARG A 69 6.61 -9.37 9.94
N LYS A 70 7.11 -10.30 10.78
CA LYS A 70 6.94 -10.25 12.24
C LYS A 70 7.31 -8.91 12.89
N ARG A 71 8.34 -8.22 12.40
CA ARG A 71 8.84 -6.93 12.94
C ARG A 71 9.08 -5.86 11.86
N LEU A 72 8.70 -6.16 10.62
CA LEU A 72 8.99 -5.30 9.46
C LEU A 72 7.77 -5.28 8.55
N VAL A 73 7.40 -4.09 8.10
CA VAL A 73 6.46 -3.91 6.99
C VAL A 73 7.26 -3.34 5.83
N SER A 74 7.23 -4.01 4.70
CA SER A 74 7.85 -3.52 3.47
C SER A 74 6.76 -3.02 2.52
N LEU A 75 6.90 -1.81 2.02
CA LEU A 75 6.02 -1.23 1.01
C LEU A 75 6.79 -1.09 -0.28
N ILE A 76 6.25 -1.66 -1.35
CA ILE A 76 6.80 -1.57 -2.70
C ILE A 76 5.79 -0.79 -3.53
N VAL A 77 6.22 0.32 -4.12
CA VAL A 77 5.36 1.24 -4.88
C VAL A 77 5.82 1.23 -6.33
N GLU A 78 4.95 0.80 -7.23
CA GLU A 78 5.26 0.65 -8.66
C GLU A 78 4.14 1.24 -9.52
N GLU A 79 4.45 1.64 -10.74
CA GLU A 79 3.41 1.98 -11.71
C GLU A 79 2.81 0.70 -12.31
N SER A 80 1.49 0.64 -12.36
CA SER A 80 0.74 -0.42 -13.03
C SER A 80 1.02 -0.35 -14.53
N SER A 81 1.63 -1.41 -15.09
CA SER A 81 1.79 -1.55 -16.55
C SER A 81 0.44 -1.67 -17.28
N ARG A 82 -0.70 -1.74 -16.57
CA ARG A 82 -2.05 -1.77 -17.16
C ARG A 82 -2.53 -0.41 -17.71
N LYS A 83 -1.71 0.64 -17.66
CA LYS A 83 -1.93 1.84 -18.50
C LYS A 83 -1.61 1.50 -19.97
N GLY A 84 -2.51 0.81 -20.67
CA GLY A 84 -2.21 0.46 -22.06
C GLY A 84 -3.28 -0.18 -22.93
N GLU A 85 -4.35 -0.82 -22.42
CA GLU A 85 -5.44 -1.26 -23.30
C GLU A 85 -6.59 -0.25 -23.30
N ILE A 86 -6.34 0.93 -23.86
CA ILE A 86 -7.42 1.64 -24.56
C ILE A 86 -7.49 0.99 -25.93
N LYS A 87 -8.37 -0.01 -26.10
CA LYS A 87 -8.82 -0.40 -27.43
C LYS A 87 -9.60 0.78 -28.00
N VAL A 88 -8.91 1.65 -28.74
CA VAL A 88 -9.55 2.57 -29.67
C VAL A 88 -10.19 1.68 -30.74
N LYS A 89 -11.52 1.63 -30.76
CA LYS A 89 -12.28 1.11 -31.90
C LYS A 89 -12.33 2.16 -32.99
#